data_AF-A0A5J5LQX5-F1
#
_entry.id   AF-A0A5J5LQX5-F1
#
_cell.length_a   1.000
_cell.length_b   1.000
_cell.length_c   1.000
_cell.angle_alpha   90.00
_cell.angle_beta   90.00
_cell.angle_gamma   90.00
#
_symmetry.space_group_name_H-M   'P 1'
#
loop_
_entity.id
_entity.type
_entity.pdbx_description
1 polymer ?
#
loop_
_entity_poly.entity_id
_entity_poly.type
_entity_poly.pdbx_seq_one_letter_code
_entity_poly.pdbx_strand_id
1 'polypeptide(L)'
;MKRSKLDLAKRLNRSRKRKHDKFLTSSLYLTVILGLCYVVYLNLPWSFHLFMRWVTKGGDLDKIPAKFYSELNQLCLTADSRGEVRTRNYTENTEIAESLGTFQCTLVNGGQEWLIEDYKSFSSADEAILGTQLAVLIAEILGTDYSYRIRAYIPKY
;
A
#
# COMPACT_ATOMS: atom_id res chain seq x y z
N MET A 1 42.01 -48.23 18.94
CA MET A 1 42.02 -47.46 17.67
C MET A 1 41.76 -45.98 17.98
N LYS A 2 42.80 -45.16 18.17
CA LYS A 2 42.66 -43.73 18.53
C LYS A 2 42.29 -42.93 17.28
N ARG A 3 41.01 -42.60 17.07
CA ARG A 3 40.62 -41.58 16.08
C ARG A 3 41.35 -40.28 16.42
N SER A 4 42.19 -39.79 15.52
CA SER A 4 43.02 -38.62 15.82
C SER A 4 42.13 -37.40 16.05
N LYS A 5 42.42 -36.60 17.08
CA LYS A 5 41.70 -35.35 17.38
C LYS A 5 41.64 -34.41 16.16
N LEU A 6 42.62 -34.54 15.26
CA LEU A 6 42.72 -33.82 13.99
C LEU A 6 41.56 -34.16 13.03
N ASP A 7 41.17 -35.44 12.92
CA ASP A 7 40.07 -35.85 12.04
C ASP A 7 38.70 -35.40 12.57
N LEU A 8 38.55 -35.34 13.91
CA LEU A 8 37.36 -34.80 14.55
C LEU A 8 37.21 -33.29 14.32
N ALA A 9 38.30 -32.52 14.48
CA ALA A 9 38.31 -31.08 14.23
C ALA A 9 37.98 -30.75 12.76
N LYS A 10 38.49 -31.53 11.80
CA LYS A 10 38.21 -31.35 10.38
C LYS A 10 36.73 -31.62 10.04
N ARG A 11 36.12 -32.63 10.66
CA ARG A 11 34.68 -32.94 10.50
C ARG A 11 33.79 -31.86 11.10
N LEU A 12 34.12 -31.37 12.31
CA LEU A 12 33.38 -30.29 12.96
C LEU A 12 33.47 -28.98 12.18
N ASN A 13 34.63 -28.66 11.61
CA ASN A 13 34.78 -27.46 10.79
C ASN A 13 33.98 -27.57 9.47
N ARG A 14 33.97 -28.75 8.83
CA ARG A 14 33.14 -29.02 7.64
C ARG A 14 31.64 -28.94 7.93
N SER A 15 31.18 -29.46 9.08
CA SER A 15 29.76 -29.36 9.46
C SER A 15 29.36 -27.92 9.79
N ARG A 16 30.24 -27.16 10.47
CA ARG A 16 30.03 -25.74 10.78
C ARG A 16 29.97 -24.89 9.52
N LYS A 17 30.88 -25.12 8.56
CA LYS A 17 30.89 -24.45 7.24
C LYS A 17 29.61 -24.77 6.46
N ARG A 18 29.21 -26.04 6.36
CA ARG A 18 27.96 -26.44 5.67
C ARG A 18 26.71 -25.83 6.34
N LYS A 19 26.68 -25.71 7.66
CA LYS A 19 25.58 -25.05 8.39
C LYS A 19 25.54 -23.54 8.11
N HIS A 20 26.70 -22.88 8.07
CA HIS A 20 26.81 -21.47 7.69
C HIS A 20 26.39 -21.24 6.23
N ASP A 21 26.88 -22.05 5.29
CA ASP A 21 26.51 -21.95 3.87
C ASP A 21 25.00 -22.16 3.65
N LYS A 22 24.38 -23.08 4.40
CA LYS A 22 22.92 -23.29 4.38
C LYS A 22 22.14 -22.11 4.98
N PHE A 23 22.65 -21.50 6.04
CA PHE A 23 22.05 -20.30 6.64
C PHE A 23 22.17 -19.10 5.69
N LEU A 24 23.34 -18.90 5.07
CA LEU A 24 23.57 -17.83 4.12
C LEU A 24 22.70 -17.97 2.86
N THR A 25 22.61 -19.18 2.31
CA THR A 25 21.71 -19.44 1.17
C THR A 25 20.25 -19.24 1.57
N SER A 26 19.81 -19.75 2.73
CA SER A 26 18.44 -19.53 3.23
C SER A 26 18.13 -18.04 3.45
N SER A 27 19.07 -17.28 4.00
CA SER A 27 18.94 -15.83 4.20
C SER A 27 18.87 -15.11 2.86
N LEU A 28 19.69 -15.51 1.88
CA LEU A 28 19.68 -14.94 0.54
C LEU A 28 18.34 -15.20 -0.16
N TYR A 29 17.83 -16.43 -0.10
CA TYR A 29 16.51 -16.75 -0.64
C TYR A 29 15.40 -15.92 0.00
N LEU A 30 15.42 -15.77 1.33
CA LEU A 30 14.44 -14.93 2.02
C LEU A 30 14.53 -13.48 1.56
N THR A 31 15.73 -12.91 1.45
CA THR A 31 15.90 -11.52 0.97
C THR A 31 15.42 -11.34 -0.47
N VAL A 32 15.66 -12.32 -1.35
CA VAL A 32 15.18 -12.28 -2.74
C VAL A 32 13.66 -12.34 -2.78
N ILE A 33 13.04 -13.24 -1.99
CA ILE A 33 11.57 -13.35 -1.92
C ILE A 33 10.96 -12.04 -1.40
N LEU A 34 11.49 -11.49 -0.30
CA LEU A 34 11.01 -10.21 0.25
C LEU A 34 11.16 -9.06 -0.74
N GLY A 35 12.29 -9.01 -1.47
CA GLY A 35 12.51 -8.03 -2.52
C GLY A 35 11.49 -8.15 -3.65
N LEU A 36 11.22 -9.38 -4.13
CA LEU A 36 10.21 -9.63 -5.15
C LEU A 36 8.80 -9.27 -4.67
N CYS A 37 8.43 -9.64 -3.45
CA CYS A 37 7.15 -9.26 -2.85
C CYS A 37 6.99 -7.75 -2.75
N TYR A 38 8.05 -7.03 -2.38
CA TYR A 38 8.03 -5.57 -2.31
C TYR A 38 7.88 -4.93 -3.69
N VAL A 39 8.58 -5.45 -4.71
CA VAL A 39 8.42 -4.97 -6.09
C VAL A 39 7.00 -5.22 -6.59
N VAL A 40 6.44 -6.41 -6.36
CA VAL A 40 5.04 -6.72 -6.72
C VAL A 40 4.09 -5.75 -6.01
N TYR A 41 4.28 -5.55 -4.70
CA TYR A 41 3.47 -4.63 -3.91
C TYR A 41 3.48 -3.21 -4.48
N LEU A 42 4.64 -2.66 -4.85
CA LEU A 42 4.76 -1.32 -5.44
C LEU A 42 4.08 -1.16 -6.80
N ASN A 43 3.79 -2.25 -7.51
CA ASN A 43 3.12 -2.23 -8.80
C ASN A 43 1.61 -2.50 -8.70
N LEU A 44 1.07 -2.66 -7.49
CA LEU A 44 -0.37 -2.82 -7.29
C LEU A 44 -1.10 -1.48 -7.41
N PRO A 45 -2.41 -1.50 -7.74
CA PRO A 45 -3.22 -0.29 -7.75
C PRO A 45 -3.19 0.43 -6.41
N TRP A 46 -3.28 1.76 -6.44
CA TRP A 46 -3.26 2.60 -5.23
C TRP A 46 -4.40 2.23 -4.27
N SER A 47 -5.58 1.86 -4.78
CA SER A 47 -6.70 1.33 -4.00
C SER A 47 -6.30 0.12 -3.13
N PHE A 48 -5.43 -0.76 -3.63
CA PHE A 48 -4.89 -1.88 -2.85
C PHE A 48 -3.93 -1.40 -1.74
N HIS A 49 -3.10 -0.40 -2.00
CA HIS A 49 -2.25 0.20 -0.97
C HIS A 49 -3.09 0.82 0.16
N LEU A 50 -4.16 1.51 -0.20
CA LEU A 50 -5.14 2.07 0.74
C LEU A 50 -5.79 0.96 1.59
N PHE A 51 -6.22 -0.13 0.95
CA PHE A 51 -6.77 -1.29 1.64
C PHE A 51 -5.76 -1.93 2.61
N MET A 52 -4.52 -2.17 2.18
CA MET A 52 -3.48 -2.72 3.06
C MET A 52 -3.17 -1.81 4.25
N ARG A 53 -3.24 -0.49 4.07
CA ARG A 53 -3.07 0.47 5.15
C ARG A 53 -4.25 0.42 6.13
N TRP A 54 -5.47 0.23 5.65
CA TRP A 54 -6.63 -0.01 6.48
C TRP A 54 -6.50 -1.31 7.29
N VAL A 55 -6.17 -2.43 6.63
CA VAL A 55 -5.92 -3.75 7.25
C VAL A 55 -4.89 -3.67 8.37
N THR A 56 -3.82 -2.91 8.15
CA THR A 56 -2.72 -2.76 9.11
C THR A 56 -2.95 -1.65 10.14
N LYS A 57 -4.12 -0.98 10.11
CA LYS A 57 -4.47 0.17 10.95
C LYS A 57 -3.42 1.29 10.90
N GLY A 58 -2.89 1.55 9.70
CA GLY A 58 -1.76 2.45 9.43
C GLY A 58 -2.06 3.95 9.47
N GLY A 59 -3.22 4.36 9.99
CA GLY A 59 -3.60 5.76 10.20
C GLY A 59 -3.89 6.55 8.93
N ASP A 60 -4.06 7.86 9.11
CA ASP A 60 -4.38 8.82 8.05
C ASP A 60 -3.28 8.92 6.99
N LEU A 61 -3.70 9.25 5.76
CA LEU A 61 -2.85 9.40 4.59
C LEU A 61 -2.63 10.85 4.24
N ASP A 62 -1.35 11.24 4.15
CA ASP A 62 -0.91 12.59 3.83
C ASP A 62 -0.39 12.73 2.39
N LYS A 63 -0.33 11.63 1.64
CA LYS A 63 0.30 11.58 0.31
C LYS A 63 -0.54 10.81 -0.70
N ILE A 64 -0.64 11.39 -1.89
CA ILE A 64 -1.23 10.78 -3.09
C ILE A 64 -0.10 10.52 -4.08
N PRO A 65 -0.11 9.40 -4.83
CA PRO A 65 0.87 9.16 -5.88
C PRO A 65 0.88 10.27 -6.94
N ALA A 66 2.07 10.76 -7.28
CA ALA A 66 2.25 11.85 -8.25
C ALA A 66 1.66 11.58 -9.64
N LYS A 67 1.53 10.30 -10.02
CA LYS A 67 0.89 9.89 -11.28
C LYS A 67 -0.56 10.39 -11.42
N PHE A 68 -1.25 10.69 -10.31
CA PHE A 68 -2.63 11.18 -10.30
C PHE A 68 -2.75 12.70 -10.27
N TYR A 69 -1.66 13.46 -10.07
CA TYR A 69 -1.76 14.90 -9.80
C TYR A 69 -2.42 15.67 -10.94
N SER A 70 -2.02 15.39 -12.18
CA SER A 70 -2.60 16.07 -13.35
C SER A 70 -4.12 15.87 -13.45
N GLU A 71 -4.58 14.67 -13.15
CA GLU A 71 -5.98 14.29 -13.26
C GLU A 71 -6.80 14.81 -12.08
N LEU A 72 -6.27 14.73 -10.87
CA LEU A 72 -6.86 15.34 -9.69
C LEU A 72 -6.95 16.86 -9.82
N ASN A 73 -5.97 17.50 -10.45
CA ASN A 73 -6.05 18.92 -10.78
C ASN A 73 -7.25 19.22 -11.68
N GLN A 74 -7.48 18.42 -12.73
CA GLN A 74 -8.65 18.60 -13.60
C GLN A 74 -9.97 18.38 -12.83
N LEU A 75 -10.03 17.32 -12.03
CA LEU A 75 -11.19 17.01 -11.21
C LEU A 75 -11.51 18.12 -10.21
N CYS A 76 -10.50 18.66 -9.51
CA CYS A 76 -10.68 19.76 -8.57
C CYS A 76 -11.13 21.06 -9.24
N LEU A 77 -10.76 21.30 -10.51
CA LEU A 77 -11.28 22.44 -11.27
C LEU A 77 -12.77 22.28 -11.62
N THR A 78 -13.28 21.04 -11.63
CA THR A 78 -14.71 20.73 -11.84
C THR A 78 -15.50 20.58 -10.54
N ALA A 79 -14.86 20.81 -9.39
CA ALA A 79 -15.51 20.69 -8.09
C ALA A 79 -16.73 21.63 -7.98
N ASP A 80 -17.72 21.23 -7.20
CA ASP A 80 -18.90 22.05 -6.97
C ASP A 80 -18.58 23.29 -6.10
N SER A 81 -19.59 24.11 -5.80
CA SER A 81 -19.41 25.32 -5.00
C SER A 81 -18.94 25.07 -3.55
N ARG A 82 -18.99 23.82 -3.08
CA ARG A 82 -18.49 23.37 -1.78
C ARG A 82 -17.11 22.71 -1.89
N GLY A 83 -16.52 22.66 -3.08
CA GLY A 83 -15.28 21.96 -3.35
C GLY A 83 -15.44 20.44 -3.45
N GLU A 84 -16.65 19.90 -3.54
CA GLU A 84 -16.90 18.46 -3.61
C GLU A 84 -16.72 17.96 -5.06
N VAL A 85 -16.00 16.84 -5.19
CA VAL A 85 -15.83 16.08 -6.43
C VAL A 85 -16.44 14.71 -6.24
N ARG A 86 -17.33 14.31 -7.15
CA ARG A 86 -17.97 12.98 -7.14
C ARG A 86 -17.42 12.14 -8.28
N THR A 87 -16.69 11.08 -7.96
CA THR A 87 -16.09 10.18 -8.96
C THR A 87 -17.00 9.02 -9.39
N ARG A 88 -18.22 8.91 -8.86
CA ARG A 88 -19.13 7.76 -9.09
C ARG A 88 -19.44 7.48 -10.58
N ASN A 89 -19.38 8.51 -11.43
CA ASN A 89 -19.60 8.39 -12.88
C ASN A 89 -18.32 8.63 -13.70
N TYR A 90 -17.15 8.63 -13.05
CA TYR A 90 -15.88 8.91 -13.70
C TYR A 90 -15.37 7.67 -14.43
N THR A 91 -15.22 7.77 -15.75
CA THR A 91 -14.87 6.61 -16.61
C THR A 91 -13.44 6.67 -17.15
N GLU A 92 -12.69 7.73 -16.92
CA GLU A 92 -11.34 7.92 -17.49
C GLU A 92 -10.29 7.13 -16.71
N ASN A 93 -10.10 7.44 -15.42
CA ASN A 93 -9.24 6.66 -14.54
C ASN A 93 -10.03 6.04 -13.40
N THR A 94 -10.35 4.77 -13.59
CA THR A 94 -11.06 3.97 -12.58
C THR A 94 -10.24 3.87 -11.29
N GLU A 95 -8.90 3.92 -11.35
CA GLU A 95 -8.05 3.83 -10.15
C GLU A 95 -8.27 5.03 -9.20
N ILE A 96 -8.50 6.24 -9.72
CA ILE A 96 -8.87 7.40 -8.90
C ILE A 96 -10.26 7.20 -8.30
N ALA A 97 -11.25 6.76 -9.08
CA ALA A 97 -12.61 6.53 -8.56
C ALA A 97 -12.66 5.40 -7.51
N GLU A 98 -11.83 4.38 -7.69
CA GLU A 98 -11.66 3.26 -6.76
C GLU A 98 -10.95 3.70 -5.48
N SER A 99 -9.97 4.61 -5.60
CA SER A 99 -9.17 5.07 -4.47
C SER A 99 -9.86 6.21 -3.70
N LEU A 100 -10.45 7.16 -4.43
CA LEU A 100 -11.12 8.36 -3.96
C LEU A 100 -12.58 8.33 -4.42
N GLY A 101 -13.48 8.32 -3.45
CA GLY A 101 -14.91 8.21 -3.72
C GLY A 101 -15.48 9.60 -3.99
N THR A 102 -16.19 10.13 -3.00
CA THR A 102 -16.48 11.57 -2.98
C THR A 102 -15.43 12.26 -2.14
N PHE A 103 -14.71 13.21 -2.72
CA PHE A 103 -13.63 13.91 -2.04
C PHE A 103 -13.78 15.43 -2.15
N GLN A 104 -13.16 16.16 -1.22
CA GLN A 104 -13.14 17.61 -1.22
C GLN A 104 -11.79 18.14 -1.73
N CYS A 105 -11.86 19.20 -2.52
CA CYS A 105 -10.73 19.99 -3.00
C CYS A 105 -10.80 21.39 -2.39
N THR A 106 -9.75 21.80 -1.69
CA THR A 106 -9.61 23.16 -1.17
C THR A 106 -8.33 23.79 -1.70
N LEU A 107 -8.40 24.99 -2.28
CA LEU A 107 -7.19 25.76 -2.60
C LEU A 107 -6.54 26.27 -1.32
N VAL A 108 -5.28 25.92 -1.13
CA VAL A 108 -4.47 26.33 0.02
C VAL A 108 -3.18 26.99 -0.45
N ASN A 109 -2.41 27.54 0.50
CA ASN A 109 -1.10 28.14 0.22
C ASN A 109 -1.12 29.19 -0.90
N GLY A 110 -2.07 30.13 -0.80
CA GLY A 110 -2.23 31.20 -1.81
C GLY A 110 -2.71 30.70 -3.18
N GLY A 111 -3.26 29.48 -3.24
CA GLY A 111 -3.77 28.88 -4.47
C GLY A 111 -2.72 28.10 -5.28
N GLN A 112 -1.57 27.78 -4.67
CA GLN A 112 -0.51 26.98 -5.30
C GLN A 112 -0.76 25.47 -5.18
N GLU A 113 -1.53 25.05 -4.17
CA GLU A 113 -1.78 23.64 -3.87
C GLU A 113 -3.27 23.38 -3.69
N TRP A 114 -3.67 22.16 -4.01
CA TRP A 114 -4.95 21.61 -3.58
C TRP A 114 -4.73 20.75 -2.35
N LEU A 115 -5.54 20.99 -1.33
CA LEU A 115 -5.78 20.05 -0.25
C LEU A 115 -6.91 19.11 -0.68
N ILE A 116 -6.59 17.83 -0.79
CA ILE A 116 -7.51 16.74 -1.10
C ILE A 116 -7.91 16.05 0.20
N GLU A 117 -9.21 16.01 0.47
CA GLU A 117 -9.77 15.34 1.65
C GLU A 117 -10.80 14.27 1.27
N ASP A 118 -10.59 13.05 1.72
CA ASP A 118 -11.58 11.95 1.64
C ASP A 118 -11.62 11.23 3.00
N TYR A 119 -12.80 10.76 3.39
CA TYR A 119 -12.97 9.95 4.59
C TYR A 119 -13.42 8.55 4.18
N LYS A 120 -12.61 7.56 4.57
CA LYS A 120 -12.87 6.16 4.25
C LYS A 120 -13.22 5.41 5.52
N SER A 121 -14.43 4.92 5.57
CA SER A 121 -14.84 3.83 6.46
C SER A 121 -15.26 2.67 5.58
N PHE A 122 -14.77 1.47 5.88
CA PHE A 122 -15.33 0.25 5.29
C PHE A 122 -16.42 -0.21 6.25
N SER A 123 -17.66 0.16 5.98
CA SER A 123 -18.82 -0.23 6.78
C SER A 123 -19.27 -1.67 6.49
N SER A 124 -18.90 -2.20 5.32
CA SER A 124 -19.13 -3.59 4.92
C SER A 124 -17.95 -4.15 4.11
N ALA A 125 -17.82 -5.48 4.09
CA ALA A 125 -16.84 -6.17 3.24
C ALA A 125 -17.10 -5.90 1.74
N ASP A 126 -18.34 -5.53 1.38
CA ASP A 126 -18.72 -5.17 0.02
C ASP A 126 -18.10 -3.83 -0.44
N GLU A 127 -17.72 -2.93 0.47
CA GLU A 127 -16.98 -1.71 0.12
C GLU A 127 -15.49 -2.00 -0.15
N ALA A 128 -14.98 -3.16 0.29
CA ALA A 128 -13.65 -3.66 -0.05
C ALA A 128 -13.61 -4.39 -1.41
N ILE A 129 -14.75 -4.53 -2.12
CA ILE A 129 -14.89 -5.21 -3.42
C ILE A 129 -13.97 -4.63 -4.50
N LEU A 130 -13.45 -3.42 -4.32
CA LEU A 130 -12.48 -2.80 -5.22
C LEU A 130 -11.12 -3.51 -5.27
N GLY A 131 -10.89 -4.56 -4.47
CA GLY A 131 -9.56 -5.17 -4.30
C GLY A 131 -9.43 -6.68 -4.53
N THR A 132 -10.43 -7.42 -5.04
CA THR A 132 -10.50 -8.91 -5.20
C THR A 132 -11.21 -9.68 -4.07
N GLN A 133 -11.59 -10.96 -4.30
CA GLN A 133 -12.18 -11.86 -3.30
C GLN A 133 -11.33 -12.00 -2.02
N LEU A 134 -10.01 -11.84 -2.13
CA LEU A 134 -9.11 -11.87 -0.98
C LEU A 134 -9.30 -10.66 -0.06
N ALA A 135 -9.56 -9.48 -0.61
CA ALA A 135 -9.80 -8.27 0.17
C ALA A 135 -11.10 -8.38 0.98
N VAL A 136 -12.15 -8.95 0.36
CA VAL A 136 -13.43 -9.25 1.03
C VAL A 136 -13.22 -10.22 2.20
N LEU A 137 -12.55 -11.35 1.96
CA LEU A 137 -12.26 -12.35 2.99
C LEU A 137 -11.44 -11.76 4.15
N ILE A 138 -10.44 -10.94 3.86
CA ILE A 138 -9.62 -10.30 4.89
C ILE A 138 -10.45 -9.29 5.71
N ALA A 139 -11.32 -8.51 5.07
CA ALA A 139 -12.20 -7.57 5.74
C ALA A 139 -13.21 -8.29 6.66
N GLU A 140 -13.76 -9.43 6.23
CA GLU A 140 -14.65 -10.26 7.06
C GLU A 140 -13.95 -10.82 8.31
N ILE A 141 -12.66 -11.19 8.20
CA ILE A 141 -11.88 -11.72 9.34
C ILE A 141 -11.50 -10.62 10.33
N LEU A 142 -11.12 -9.44 9.83
CA LEU A 142 -10.54 -8.36 10.65
C LEU A 142 -11.58 -7.38 11.20
N GLY A 143 -12.80 -7.39 10.66
CA GLY A 143 -13.89 -6.49 11.06
C GLY A 143 -13.85 -5.14 10.33
N THR A 144 -14.98 -4.43 10.39
CA THR A 144 -15.27 -3.18 9.67
C THR A 144 -15.19 -1.93 10.57
N ASP A 145 -14.62 -2.06 11.76
CA ASP A 145 -14.62 -1.04 12.81
C ASP A 145 -13.48 -0.01 12.70
N TYR A 146 -12.80 0.04 11.55
CA TYR A 146 -11.69 0.95 11.32
C TYR A 146 -11.97 1.91 10.16
N SER A 147 -11.63 3.18 10.37
CA SER A 147 -11.70 4.23 9.36
C SER A 147 -10.40 5.02 9.32
N TYR A 148 -10.14 5.68 8.20
CA TYR A 148 -9.00 6.58 8.03
C TYR A 148 -9.39 7.76 7.16
N ARG A 149 -8.65 8.85 7.29
CA ARG A 149 -8.79 10.04 6.46
C ARG A 149 -7.63 10.11 5.46
N ILE A 150 -7.95 10.47 4.23
CA ILE A 150 -6.98 10.97 3.26
C ILE A 150 -7.02 12.49 3.38
N ARG A 151 -5.87 13.09 3.67
CA ARG A 151 -5.66 14.53 3.77
C ARG A 151 -4.32 14.87 3.15
N ALA A 152 -4.29 15.01 1.84
CA ALA A 152 -3.05 15.12 1.07
C ALA A 152 -2.98 16.44 0.30
N TYR A 153 -1.76 16.95 0.15
CA TYR A 153 -1.49 18.15 -0.63
C TYR A 153 -0.96 17.73 -2.01
N ILE A 154 -1.54 18.30 -3.07
CA ILE A 154 -1.04 18.15 -4.43
C ILE A 154 -0.76 19.53 -5.04
N PRO A 155 0.29 19.68 -5.84
CA PRO A 155 0.57 20.94 -6.54
C PRO A 155 -0.50 21.17 -7.62
N LYS A 156 -0.95 22.43 -7.75
CA LYS A 156 -1.90 22.84 -8.79
C LYS A 156 -1.29 22.89 -10.19
N TYR A 157 0.04 23.05 -10.29
CA TYR A 157 0.80 23.22 -11.52
C TYR A 157 1.99 22.26 -11.57
#